data_AF-A0A7C1Q6C6-F1
#
_entry.id   AF-A0A7C1Q6C6-F1
#
_cell.length_a   1.000
_cell.length_b   1.000
_cell.length_c   1.000
_cell.angle_alpha   90.00
_cell.angle_beta   90.00
_cell.angle_gamma   90.00
#
_symmetry.space_group_name_H-M   'P 1'
#
loop_
_entity.id
_entity.type
_entity.pdbx_description
1 polymer ?
#
loop_
_entity_poly.entity_id
_entity_poly.type
_entity_poly.pdbx_seq_one_letter_code
_entity_poly.pdbx_strand_id
1 'polypeptide(L)'
;MAIPANNVSIGLSTKKSHYDALYDNAILTDTGGTPGGAQTIPGVKTFESTPVLPAIGNGLVPVGVPLPFCGASAPTGFLMCDGAAVSRTTYAVLYAVIGDAFGEGDGSTTFNTPKFRGMFLRGVDDGEGNDPDAAGRTAMATGGNTGDNVGSVQPDAFQGHHHTPSHTVIERGSDATGSPSKLEGTNSTDTSPSTLVIGNPETDGINGTPRTTSESRPKNAYVNYIIKT
;
A
#
# COMPACT_ATOMS: atom_id res chain seq x y z
N MET A 1 -1.37 42.18 20.35
CA MET A 1 -2.58 42.70 19.70
C MET A 1 -3.75 42.07 20.42
N ALA A 2 -4.43 42.81 21.29
CA ALA A 2 -5.54 42.30 22.11
C ALA A 2 -6.84 42.34 21.30
N ILE A 3 -7.66 41.30 21.40
CA ILE A 3 -8.98 41.23 20.75
C ILE A 3 -9.96 42.02 21.63
N PRO A 4 -10.73 42.99 21.08
CA PRO A 4 -11.68 43.76 21.87
C PRO A 4 -12.90 42.91 22.24
N ALA A 5 -13.39 43.09 23.47
CA ALA A 5 -14.59 42.44 23.97
C ALA A 5 -15.84 42.99 23.27
N ASN A 6 -16.61 42.13 22.61
CA ASN A 6 -17.91 42.46 22.04
C ASN A 6 -19.00 41.70 22.80
N ASN A 7 -19.99 42.42 23.33
CA ASN A 7 -21.14 41.81 24.01
C ASN A 7 -22.07 41.16 22.98
N VAL A 8 -22.42 39.89 23.17
CA VAL A 8 -23.42 39.19 22.36
C VAL A 8 -24.73 39.14 23.15
N SER A 9 -25.77 39.79 22.63
CA SER A 9 -27.13 39.68 23.17
C SER A 9 -27.79 38.40 22.64
N ILE A 10 -28.15 37.47 23.54
CA ILE A 10 -28.95 36.30 23.20
C ILE A 10 -30.42 36.72 23.00
N GLY A 11 -30.98 36.45 21.82
CA GLY A 11 -32.36 36.81 21.50
C GLY A 11 -33.38 36.05 22.34
N LEU A 12 -34.46 36.74 22.75
CA LEU A 12 -35.57 36.17 23.51
C LEU A 12 -36.21 34.98 22.77
N SER A 13 -36.08 33.77 23.32
CA SER A 13 -36.87 32.60 22.90
C SER A 13 -38.15 32.51 23.73
N THR A 14 -39.30 32.46 23.05
CA THR A 14 -40.67 32.52 23.62
C THR A 14 -41.14 31.24 24.32
N LYS A 15 -40.25 30.30 24.69
CA LYS A 15 -40.61 29.12 25.49
C LYS A 15 -39.89 29.14 26.83
N LYS A 16 -40.43 29.90 27.80
CA LYS A 16 -39.97 29.84 29.19
C LYS A 16 -40.42 28.50 29.81
N SER A 17 -39.47 27.60 30.05
CA SER A 17 -39.68 26.55 31.05
C SER A 17 -39.54 27.15 32.45
N HIS A 18 -40.06 26.49 33.50
CA HIS A 18 -40.05 26.98 34.90
C HIS A 18 -38.65 27.36 35.47
N TYR A 19 -37.57 27.12 34.72
CA TYR A 19 -36.19 27.47 35.06
C TYR A 19 -35.68 28.80 34.45
N ASP A 20 -36.43 29.46 33.55
CA ASP A 20 -36.02 30.68 32.83
C ASP A 20 -36.24 32.01 33.56
N ALA A 21 -36.66 31.97 34.84
CA ALA A 21 -36.90 33.19 35.61
C ALA A 21 -35.63 33.77 36.26
N LEU A 22 -34.51 33.02 36.28
CA LEU A 22 -33.30 33.40 37.00
C LEU A 22 -32.18 33.98 36.11
N TYR A 23 -32.32 33.96 34.78
CA TYR A 23 -31.24 34.30 33.85
C TYR A 23 -31.64 35.25 32.71
N ASP A 24 -32.78 35.93 32.83
CA ASP A 24 -33.18 36.99 31.90
C ASP A 24 -32.21 38.17 32.06
N ASN A 25 -31.41 38.46 31.03
CA ASN A 25 -30.38 39.51 30.94
C ASN A 25 -28.95 39.20 31.47
N ALA A 26 -28.53 37.95 31.59
CA ALA A 26 -27.12 37.67 31.90
C ALA A 26 -26.20 38.10 30.73
N ILE A 27 -25.48 39.21 30.90
CA ILE A 27 -24.39 39.62 30.00
C ILE A 27 -23.22 38.67 30.25
N LEU A 28 -22.97 37.75 29.32
CA LEU A 28 -21.77 36.93 29.33
C LEU A 28 -20.59 37.76 28.85
N THR A 29 -19.70 38.14 29.76
CA THR A 29 -18.39 38.69 29.40
C THR A 29 -17.41 37.55 29.15
N ASP A 30 -16.96 37.38 27.90
CA ASP A 30 -15.88 36.46 27.59
C ASP A 30 -14.55 37.01 28.13
N THR A 31 -14.05 36.42 29.22
CA THR A 31 -12.79 36.83 29.86
C THR A 31 -11.55 36.32 29.11
N GLY A 32 -11.70 35.68 27.94
CA GLY A 32 -10.58 35.13 27.18
C GLY A 32 -10.00 33.88 27.84
N GLY A 33 -10.61 32.73 27.57
CA GLY A 33 -10.12 31.43 28.04
C GLY A 33 -8.98 30.87 27.18
N THR A 34 -7.98 30.25 27.81
CA THR A 34 -6.96 29.43 27.14
C THR A 34 -7.61 28.19 26.51
N PRO A 35 -7.17 27.70 25.32
CA PRO A 35 -7.68 26.46 24.75
C PRO A 35 -7.63 25.29 25.76
N GLY A 36 -8.79 24.71 26.07
CA GLY A 36 -8.93 23.60 27.04
C GLY A 36 -9.19 24.01 28.50
N GLY A 37 -9.43 25.29 28.79
CA GLY A 37 -9.86 25.74 30.11
C GLY A 37 -11.36 25.59 30.35
N ALA A 38 -11.75 25.10 31.54
CA ALA A 38 -13.13 25.12 31.99
C ALA A 38 -13.58 26.57 32.29
N GLN A 39 -14.60 27.05 31.60
CA GLN A 39 -15.27 28.30 31.94
C GLN A 39 -16.42 27.98 32.90
N THR A 40 -16.25 28.31 34.18
CA THR A 40 -17.27 28.04 35.21
C THR A 40 -18.18 29.25 35.38
N ILE A 41 -19.44 29.13 34.99
CA ILE A 41 -20.50 30.06 35.40
C ILE A 41 -21.12 29.51 36.68
N PRO A 42 -21.06 30.23 37.82
CA PRO A 42 -21.64 29.75 39.08
C PRO A 42 -23.14 29.43 38.90
N GLY A 43 -23.53 28.16 39.09
CA GLY A 43 -24.92 27.71 39.00
C GLY A 43 -25.37 27.11 37.66
N VAL A 44 -24.51 27.06 36.64
CA VAL A 44 -24.77 26.40 35.35
C VAL A 44 -23.81 25.22 35.15
N LYS A 45 -24.27 24.16 34.47
CA LYS A 45 -23.43 22.99 34.13
C LYS A 45 -22.18 23.46 33.37
N THR A 46 -21.01 23.01 33.81
CA THR A 46 -19.73 23.28 33.14
C THR A 46 -19.80 22.82 31.69
N PHE A 47 -19.56 23.75 30.75
CA PHE A 47 -19.29 23.41 29.36
C PHE A 47 -17.79 23.20 29.24
N GLU A 48 -17.36 21.95 29.38
CA GLU A 48 -15.99 21.58 29.06
C GLU A 48 -15.81 21.75 27.55
N SER A 49 -14.92 22.66 27.12
CA SER A 49 -14.37 22.59 25.78
C SER A 49 -13.40 21.40 25.78
N THR A 50 -13.93 20.18 25.71
CA THR A 50 -13.10 19.05 25.35
C THR A 50 -12.49 19.41 23.99
N PRO A 51 -11.16 19.59 23.88
CA PRO A 51 -10.59 19.75 22.57
C PRO A 51 -11.02 18.52 21.79
N VAL A 52 -11.74 18.70 20.69
CA VAL A 52 -12.19 17.60 19.82
C VAL A 52 -11.01 16.98 19.06
N LEU A 53 -9.81 17.52 19.26
CA LEU A 53 -8.56 17.19 18.57
C LEU A 53 -7.79 15.96 19.10
N PRO A 54 -7.81 15.57 20.40
CA PRO A 54 -7.17 14.33 20.84
C PRO A 54 -8.05 13.10 20.56
N ALA A 55 -9.36 13.27 20.46
CA ALA A 55 -10.31 12.16 20.23
C ALA A 55 -10.27 11.63 18.79
N ILE A 56 -9.83 12.45 17.83
CA ILE A 56 -9.63 12.03 16.42
C ILE A 56 -8.26 11.35 16.18
N GLY A 57 -7.37 11.31 17.18
CA GLY A 57 -6.01 10.77 17.01
C GLY A 57 -5.93 9.26 16.78
N ASN A 58 -6.91 8.49 17.28
CA ASN A 58 -6.90 7.02 17.19
C ASN A 58 -8.00 6.42 16.30
N GLY A 59 -8.99 7.22 15.86
CA GLY A 59 -10.19 6.71 15.18
C GLY A 59 -10.23 6.89 13.66
N LEU A 60 -9.27 7.61 13.06
CA LEU A 60 -9.31 7.93 11.63
C LEU A 60 -8.78 6.81 10.72
N VAL A 61 -7.96 5.90 11.27
CA VAL A 61 -7.37 4.79 10.52
C VAL A 61 -7.86 3.49 11.15
N PRO A 62 -8.61 2.65 10.41
CA PRO A 62 -9.01 1.33 10.89
C PRO A 62 -7.81 0.44 11.22
N VAL A 63 -7.95 -0.38 12.25
CA VAL A 63 -6.93 -1.39 12.61
C VAL A 63 -6.73 -2.35 11.44
N GLY A 64 -5.48 -2.73 11.17
CA GLY A 64 -5.11 -3.60 10.05
C GLY A 64 -4.82 -2.87 8.73
N VAL A 65 -5.09 -1.56 8.62
CA VAL A 65 -4.74 -0.79 7.42
C VAL A 65 -3.22 -0.60 7.34
N PRO A 66 -2.57 -1.05 6.25
CA PRO A 66 -1.18 -0.71 5.98
C PRO A 66 -1.09 0.68 5.34
N LEU A 67 -0.12 1.47 5.78
CA LEU A 67 0.16 2.80 5.25
C LEU A 67 1.63 2.92 4.82
N PRO A 68 1.92 3.54 3.66
CA PRO A 68 3.27 3.98 3.35
C PRO A 68 3.69 5.07 4.34
N PHE A 69 4.92 4.97 4.84
CA PHE A 69 5.44 5.78 5.92
C PHE A 69 6.90 6.17 5.68
N CYS A 70 7.18 7.46 5.70
CA CYS A 70 8.51 8.00 5.41
C CYS A 70 9.48 7.96 6.61
N GLY A 71 8.99 7.67 7.83
CA GLY A 71 9.83 7.63 9.03
C GLY A 71 10.53 6.29 9.22
N ALA A 72 11.64 6.31 9.97
CA ALA A 72 12.44 5.12 10.25
C ALA A 72 11.86 4.21 11.35
N SER A 73 11.01 4.75 12.23
CA SER A 73 10.42 4.04 13.37
C SER A 73 8.91 4.24 13.40
N ALA A 74 8.15 3.18 13.64
CA ALA A 74 6.69 3.26 13.69
C ALA A 74 6.25 4.16 14.86
N PRO A 75 5.31 5.10 14.63
CA PRO A 75 4.75 5.91 15.70
C PRO A 75 3.85 5.06 16.62
N THR A 76 3.53 5.60 17.81
CA THR A 76 2.59 4.95 18.74
C THR A 76 1.27 4.60 18.06
N GLY A 77 0.79 3.37 18.29
CA GLY A 77 -0.45 2.85 17.69
C GLY A 77 -0.25 2.22 16.31
N PHE A 78 1.00 2.05 15.87
CA PHE A 78 1.38 1.36 14.64
C PHE A 78 2.55 0.41 14.88
N LEU A 79 2.66 -0.62 14.04
CA LEU A 79 3.81 -1.51 13.94
C LEU A 79 4.44 -1.40 12.57
N MET A 80 5.73 -1.73 12.46
CA MET A 80 6.36 -1.92 11.15
C MET A 80 5.82 -3.17 10.46
N CYS A 81 5.65 -3.10 9.14
CA CYS A 81 5.38 -4.25 8.29
C CYS A 81 6.72 -4.92 7.88
N ASP A 82 7.41 -5.53 8.85
CA ASP A 82 8.69 -6.20 8.63
C ASP A 82 8.73 -7.69 8.95
N GLY A 83 7.56 -8.31 9.19
CA GLY A 83 7.48 -9.74 9.45
C GLY A 83 7.75 -10.13 10.91
N ALA A 84 7.84 -9.17 11.83
CA ALA A 84 8.05 -9.46 13.24
C ALA A 84 6.87 -10.25 13.84
N ALA A 85 7.19 -11.24 14.68
CA ALA A 85 6.22 -11.93 15.53
C ALA A 85 5.86 -11.04 16.73
N VAL A 86 4.56 -10.80 16.92
CA VAL A 86 4.04 -9.90 17.97
C VAL A 86 2.94 -10.60 18.78
N SER A 87 2.75 -10.18 20.03
CA SER A 87 1.83 -10.83 20.98
C SER A 87 0.36 -10.69 20.55
N ARG A 88 -0.36 -11.83 20.49
CA ARG A 88 -1.81 -11.89 20.27
C ARG A 88 -2.59 -11.15 21.36
N THR A 89 -2.12 -11.20 22.61
CA THR A 89 -2.77 -10.51 23.73
C THR A 89 -2.55 -9.00 23.71
N THR A 90 -1.33 -8.56 23.38
CA THR A 90 -1.00 -7.13 23.34
C THR A 90 -1.69 -6.44 22.16
N TYR A 91 -1.76 -7.10 21.01
CA TYR A 91 -2.34 -6.59 19.78
C TYR A 91 -3.61 -7.36 19.38
N ALA A 92 -4.49 -7.61 20.34
CA ALA A 92 -5.68 -8.45 20.14
C ALA A 92 -6.63 -7.95 19.05
N VAL A 93 -6.79 -6.62 18.93
CA VAL A 93 -7.64 -6.03 17.88
C VAL A 93 -7.03 -6.24 16.50
N LEU A 94 -5.71 -6.07 16.36
CA LEU A 94 -5.02 -6.36 15.11
C LEU A 94 -5.08 -7.85 14.76
N TYR A 95 -4.85 -8.73 15.73
CA TYR A 95 -4.95 -10.18 15.51
C TYR A 95 -6.36 -10.60 15.08
N ALA A 96 -7.41 -10.00 15.65
CA ALA A 96 -8.78 -10.26 15.21
C ALA A 96 -9.05 -9.87 13.75
N VAL A 97 -8.30 -8.91 13.20
CA VAL A 97 -8.43 -8.45 11.82
C VAL A 97 -7.60 -9.29 10.85
N ILE A 98 -6.31 -9.52 11.15
CA ILE A 98 -5.39 -10.16 10.19
C ILE A 98 -5.11 -11.64 10.47
N GLY A 99 -5.42 -12.12 11.68
CA GLY A 99 -5.15 -13.48 12.12
C GLY A 99 -3.70 -13.89 11.87
N ASP A 100 -3.54 -15.09 11.34
CA ASP A 100 -2.24 -15.67 10.97
C ASP A 100 -1.90 -15.45 9.49
N ALA A 101 -2.61 -14.57 8.77
CA ALA A 101 -2.49 -14.40 7.32
C ALA A 101 -1.04 -14.21 6.83
N PHE A 102 -0.23 -13.52 7.63
CA PHE A 102 1.18 -13.22 7.34
C PHE A 102 2.18 -14.13 8.08
N GLY A 103 1.68 -15.15 8.78
CA GLY A 103 2.45 -16.14 9.53
C GLY A 103 1.92 -16.34 10.94
N GLU A 104 2.01 -17.58 11.42
CA GLU A 104 1.47 -18.01 12.72
C GLU A 104 2.33 -17.62 13.94
N GLY A 105 3.47 -16.95 13.72
CA GLY A 105 4.44 -16.66 14.78
C GLY A 105 5.00 -17.95 15.41
N ASP A 106 4.75 -18.12 16.69
CA ASP A 106 5.08 -19.32 17.49
C ASP A 106 3.97 -20.38 17.48
N GLY A 107 2.88 -20.16 16.72
CA GLY A 107 1.73 -21.05 16.64
C GLY A 107 0.82 -21.02 17.87
N SER A 108 1.04 -20.12 18.84
CA SER A 108 0.29 -20.11 20.10
C SER A 108 0.02 -18.70 20.63
N THR A 109 1.05 -17.95 20.96
CA THR A 109 0.94 -16.67 21.70
C THR A 109 1.24 -15.44 20.84
N THR A 110 1.77 -15.65 19.64
CA THR A 110 2.18 -14.60 18.71
C THR A 110 1.58 -14.81 17.33
N PHE A 111 1.65 -13.77 16.51
CA PHE A 111 1.32 -13.78 15.08
C PHE A 111 2.26 -12.83 14.35
N ASN A 112 2.45 -13.01 13.06
CA ASN A 112 3.38 -12.17 12.31
C ASN A 112 2.68 -10.92 11.75
N THR A 113 3.38 -9.79 11.85
CA THR A 113 3.08 -8.61 11.03
C THR A 113 3.37 -8.89 9.55
N PRO A 114 2.79 -8.16 8.60
CA PRO A 114 3.16 -8.29 7.19
C PRO A 114 4.64 -8.01 6.97
N LYS A 115 5.27 -8.60 5.95
CA LYS A 115 6.69 -8.39 5.59
C LYS A 115 6.81 -7.71 4.23
N PHE A 116 6.46 -6.42 4.15
CA PHE A 116 6.32 -5.70 2.88
C PHE A 116 7.58 -5.01 2.36
N ARG A 117 8.70 -5.08 3.09
CA ARG A 117 9.97 -4.46 2.65
C ARG A 117 10.42 -5.06 1.31
N GLY A 118 10.52 -4.22 0.28
CA GLY A 118 10.93 -4.60 -1.07
C GLY A 118 9.84 -5.28 -1.91
N MET A 119 8.59 -5.31 -1.46
CA MET A 119 7.48 -5.93 -2.18
C MET A 119 6.57 -4.91 -2.86
N PHE A 120 5.96 -5.31 -3.98
CA PHE A 120 4.79 -4.63 -4.55
C PHE A 120 3.52 -5.30 -4.03
N LEU A 121 2.55 -4.49 -3.62
CA LEU A 121 1.25 -4.98 -3.16
C LEU A 121 0.29 -5.08 -4.34
N ARG A 122 -0.48 -6.17 -4.36
CA ARG A 122 -1.61 -6.39 -5.27
C ARG A 122 -2.87 -6.62 -4.43
N GLY A 123 -4.02 -6.24 -4.95
CA GLY A 123 -5.30 -6.70 -4.40
C GLY A 123 -5.46 -8.22 -4.51
N VAL A 124 -6.29 -8.80 -3.65
CA VAL A 124 -6.82 -10.16 -3.81
C VAL A 124 -7.66 -10.19 -5.08
N ASP A 125 -7.61 -11.29 -5.83
CA ASP A 125 -8.35 -11.41 -7.09
C ASP A 125 -9.84 -11.65 -6.84
N ASP A 126 -10.16 -12.47 -5.84
CA ASP A 126 -11.52 -12.81 -5.42
C ASP A 126 -12.40 -13.30 -6.59
N GLY A 127 -11.77 -14.02 -7.53
CA GLY A 127 -12.41 -14.57 -8.72
C GLY A 127 -12.68 -13.57 -9.86
N GLU A 128 -12.16 -12.34 -9.80
CA GLU A 128 -12.28 -11.36 -10.89
C GLU A 128 -11.46 -11.78 -12.14
N GLY A 129 -10.48 -12.68 -11.99
CA GLY A 129 -9.69 -13.23 -13.10
C GLY A 129 -8.56 -12.32 -13.58
N ASN A 130 -8.24 -11.26 -12.83
CA ASN A 130 -7.07 -10.40 -13.06
C ASN A 130 -5.77 -11.09 -12.61
N ASP A 131 -5.87 -12.11 -11.76
CA ASP A 131 -4.78 -12.99 -11.35
C ASP A 131 -5.06 -14.46 -11.69
N PRO A 132 -4.82 -14.88 -12.95
CA PRO A 132 -5.02 -16.27 -13.37
C PRO A 132 -4.23 -17.30 -12.55
N ASP A 133 -3.13 -16.87 -11.95
CA ASP A 133 -2.20 -17.72 -11.19
C ASP A 133 -2.43 -17.64 -9.67
N ALA A 134 -3.53 -17.02 -9.22
CA ALA A 134 -3.78 -16.79 -7.79
C ALA A 134 -3.72 -18.07 -6.95
N ALA A 135 -4.20 -19.20 -7.48
CA ALA A 135 -4.15 -20.50 -6.80
C ALA A 135 -2.73 -21.01 -6.53
N GLY A 136 -1.74 -20.58 -7.32
CA GLY A 136 -0.33 -20.97 -7.18
C GLY A 136 0.46 -20.16 -6.14
N ARG A 137 -0.15 -19.17 -5.52
CA ARG A 137 0.52 -18.32 -4.52
C ARG A 137 0.86 -19.07 -3.24
N THR A 138 1.99 -18.72 -2.65
CA THR A 138 2.54 -19.37 -1.46
C THR A 138 2.42 -18.47 -0.23
N ALA A 139 2.71 -19.01 0.95
CA ALA A 139 2.64 -18.26 2.19
C ALA A 139 3.88 -17.37 2.39
N MET A 140 3.68 -16.16 2.92
CA MET A 140 4.78 -15.24 3.25
C MET A 140 5.71 -15.77 4.35
N ALA A 141 5.14 -16.53 5.29
CA ALA A 141 5.82 -17.20 6.38
C ALA A 141 5.03 -18.48 6.76
N THR A 142 5.66 -19.34 7.55
CA THR A 142 5.03 -20.57 8.06
C THR A 142 3.69 -20.27 8.72
N GLY A 143 2.68 -21.11 8.43
CA GLY A 143 1.31 -20.95 8.92
C GLY A 143 0.51 -19.81 8.28
N GLY A 144 1.11 -19.06 7.35
CA GLY A 144 0.44 -17.99 6.61
C GLY A 144 -0.48 -18.50 5.50
N ASN A 145 -1.28 -17.58 4.96
CA ASN A 145 -2.25 -17.89 3.91
C ASN A 145 -1.56 -18.16 2.56
N THR A 146 -2.15 -19.05 1.76
CA THR A 146 -1.75 -19.37 0.38
C THR A 146 -2.89 -19.08 -0.59
N GLY A 147 -2.63 -19.20 -1.90
CA GLY A 147 -3.66 -19.05 -2.92
C GLY A 147 -4.21 -17.62 -3.02
N ASP A 148 -5.48 -17.50 -3.43
CA ASP A 148 -6.19 -16.23 -3.57
C ASP A 148 -6.69 -15.70 -2.21
N ASN A 149 -5.77 -15.41 -1.30
CA ASN A 149 -6.08 -14.93 0.04
C ASN A 149 -5.11 -13.82 0.45
N VAL A 150 -5.57 -12.91 1.31
CA VAL A 150 -4.70 -11.90 1.95
C VAL A 150 -3.54 -12.60 2.65
N GLY A 151 -2.31 -12.12 2.41
CA GLY A 151 -1.10 -12.63 3.04
C GLY A 151 -0.32 -13.64 2.18
N SER A 152 -0.89 -14.10 1.08
CA SER A 152 -0.15 -14.92 0.11
C SER A 152 0.83 -14.07 -0.73
N VAL A 153 1.85 -14.72 -1.27
CA VAL A 153 2.93 -14.10 -2.03
C VAL A 153 3.18 -14.85 -3.34
N GLN A 154 3.78 -14.15 -4.28
CA GLN A 154 4.27 -14.70 -5.54
C GLN A 154 5.65 -14.10 -5.83
N PRO A 155 6.58 -14.86 -6.44
CA PRO A 155 7.85 -14.32 -6.90
C PRO A 155 7.65 -13.37 -8.09
N ASP A 156 8.71 -12.65 -8.45
CA ASP A 156 8.74 -11.99 -9.75
C ASP A 156 8.70 -13.03 -10.88
N ALA A 157 8.15 -12.62 -12.01
CA ALA A 157 8.12 -13.43 -13.21
C ALA A 157 8.37 -12.52 -14.41
N PHE A 158 9.07 -13.08 -15.39
CA PHE A 158 9.24 -12.46 -16.68
C PHE A 158 8.48 -13.26 -17.73
N GLN A 159 7.91 -12.56 -18.70
CA GLN A 159 7.08 -13.19 -19.71
C GLN A 159 7.92 -14.03 -20.66
N GLY A 160 7.59 -15.32 -20.77
CA GLY A 160 8.16 -16.21 -21.77
C GLY A 160 7.97 -15.64 -23.19
N HIS A 161 9.06 -15.60 -23.94
CA HIS A 161 9.09 -15.10 -25.31
C HIS A 161 10.29 -15.67 -26.05
N HIS A 162 10.25 -15.61 -27.38
CA HIS A 162 11.38 -15.95 -28.23
C HIS A 162 11.76 -14.79 -29.14
N HIS A 163 12.90 -14.88 -29.82
CA HIS A 163 13.29 -13.93 -30.86
C HIS A 163 13.52 -14.70 -32.14
N THR A 164 12.99 -14.21 -33.26
CA THR A 164 13.31 -14.76 -34.58
C THR A 164 14.53 -14.02 -35.14
N PRO A 165 15.69 -14.69 -35.30
CA PRO A 165 16.86 -14.09 -35.91
C PRO A 165 16.65 -13.92 -37.43
N SER A 166 17.09 -12.80 -37.97
CA SER A 166 17.23 -12.62 -39.41
C SER A 166 18.70 -12.36 -39.75
N HIS A 167 19.15 -12.90 -40.88
CA HIS A 167 20.51 -12.67 -41.39
C HIS A 167 20.40 -12.13 -42.81
N THR A 168 21.18 -11.09 -43.10
CA THR A 168 21.37 -10.62 -44.48
C THR A 168 22.77 -11.02 -44.92
N VAL A 169 22.86 -11.85 -45.96
CA VAL A 169 24.13 -12.17 -46.60
C VAL A 169 24.40 -11.10 -47.64
N ILE A 170 25.55 -10.42 -47.56
CA ILE A 170 26.06 -9.70 -48.74
C ILE A 170 26.70 -10.78 -49.62
N GLU A 171 25.92 -11.37 -50.52
CA GLU A 171 26.45 -12.33 -51.48
C GLU A 171 27.51 -11.64 -52.35
N ARG A 172 28.79 -12.00 -52.19
CA ARG A 172 29.83 -11.59 -53.13
C ARG A 172 29.85 -12.51 -54.34
N GLY A 173 28.81 -12.38 -55.16
CA GLY A 173 28.72 -13.04 -56.46
C GLY A 173 28.62 -14.57 -56.37
N SER A 174 27.90 -15.15 -57.32
CA SER A 174 27.99 -16.58 -57.58
C SER A 174 29.44 -16.98 -57.85
N ASP A 175 29.88 -18.13 -57.33
CA ASP A 175 31.01 -18.81 -57.94
C ASP A 175 30.72 -19.08 -59.44
N ALA A 176 31.76 -19.41 -60.22
CA ALA A 176 31.64 -19.63 -61.66
C ALA A 176 30.67 -20.77 -62.05
N THR A 177 30.09 -21.46 -61.07
CA THR A 177 29.14 -22.57 -61.23
C THR A 177 27.70 -22.24 -60.84
N GLY A 178 27.41 -20.99 -60.45
CA GLY A 178 26.04 -20.49 -60.27
C GLY A 178 25.29 -21.06 -59.06
N SER A 179 26.00 -21.61 -58.07
CA SER A 179 25.36 -22.12 -56.85
C SER A 179 25.25 -21.02 -55.80
N PRO A 180 24.05 -20.75 -55.22
CA PRO A 180 23.93 -19.81 -54.12
C PRO A 180 24.64 -20.36 -52.89
N SER A 181 25.47 -19.53 -52.24
CA SER A 181 26.17 -19.87 -51.00
C SER A 181 25.16 -20.10 -49.88
N LYS A 182 24.88 -21.36 -49.54
CA LYS A 182 24.10 -21.70 -48.35
C LYS A 182 24.94 -21.44 -47.11
N LEU A 183 24.53 -20.49 -46.27
CA LEU A 183 24.98 -20.40 -44.88
C LEU A 183 24.35 -21.58 -44.12
N GLU A 184 25.05 -22.71 -44.09
CA GLU A 184 24.76 -23.75 -43.11
C GLU A 184 25.39 -23.33 -41.78
N GLY A 185 24.63 -23.38 -40.68
CA GLY A 185 25.03 -22.96 -39.32
C GLY A 185 26.13 -23.83 -38.67
N THR A 186 26.99 -24.42 -39.48
CA THR A 186 28.11 -25.27 -39.07
C THR A 186 29.40 -24.54 -39.39
N ASN A 187 30.08 -24.04 -38.35
CA ASN A 187 31.44 -23.49 -38.33
C ASN A 187 32.04 -23.21 -39.73
N SER A 188 31.53 -22.18 -40.39
CA SER A 188 32.01 -21.80 -41.71
C SER A 188 33.31 -21.01 -41.54
N THR A 189 34.37 -21.40 -42.24
CA THR A 189 35.62 -20.62 -42.35
C THR A 189 35.44 -19.37 -43.22
N ASP A 190 34.21 -19.07 -43.61
CA ASP A 190 33.82 -17.87 -44.34
C ASP A 190 33.94 -16.64 -43.44
N THR A 191 34.93 -15.80 -43.74
CA THR A 191 35.24 -14.54 -43.03
C THR A 191 34.36 -13.38 -43.51
N SER A 192 33.33 -13.64 -44.31
CA SER A 192 32.42 -12.62 -44.82
C SER A 192 31.63 -11.95 -43.67
N PRO A 193 31.57 -10.61 -43.61
CA PRO A 193 30.82 -9.92 -42.57
C PRO A 193 29.32 -10.18 -42.76
N SER A 194 28.74 -11.01 -41.90
CA SER A 194 27.30 -11.19 -41.79
C SER A 194 26.75 -10.29 -40.68
N THR A 195 25.63 -9.61 -40.95
CA THR A 195 24.91 -8.89 -39.89
C THR A 195 23.80 -9.79 -39.38
N LEU A 196 23.95 -10.28 -38.15
CA LEU A 196 22.88 -10.95 -37.42
C LEU A 196 22.00 -9.87 -36.78
N VAL A 197 20.71 -9.86 -37.12
CA VAL A 197 19.72 -8.98 -36.50
C VAL A 197 18.80 -9.84 -35.63
N ILE A 198 18.82 -9.57 -34.33
CA ILE A 198 17.86 -10.15 -33.38
C ILE A 198 16.54 -9.39 -33.55
N GLY A 199 15.48 -10.11 -33.91
CA GLY A 199 14.14 -9.53 -34.07
C GLY A 199 13.51 -9.10 -32.75
N ASN A 200 12.33 -8.49 -32.85
CA ASN A 200 11.51 -8.18 -31.68
C ASN A 200 11.14 -9.46 -30.90
N PRO A 201 10.88 -9.36 -29.60
CA PRO A 201 10.36 -10.50 -28.84
C PRO A 201 8.98 -10.92 -29.38
N GLU A 202 8.82 -12.23 -29.58
CA GLU A 202 7.64 -12.90 -30.11
C GLU A 202 7.02 -13.84 -29.06
N THR A 203 5.70 -14.03 -29.12
CA THR A 203 4.99 -14.91 -28.17
C THR A 203 5.50 -16.34 -28.25
N ASP A 204 5.64 -17.01 -27.11
CA ASP A 204 5.91 -18.45 -27.05
C ASP A 204 4.63 -19.32 -27.12
N GLY A 205 3.46 -18.69 -27.31
CA GLY A 205 2.16 -19.35 -27.38
C GLY A 205 1.57 -19.78 -26.05
N ILE A 206 2.33 -19.76 -24.95
CA ILE A 206 1.88 -20.18 -23.61
C ILE A 206 1.70 -18.95 -22.70
N ASN A 207 2.62 -17.99 -22.78
CA ASN A 207 2.72 -16.86 -21.87
C ASN A 207 2.19 -15.54 -22.48
N GLY A 208 1.43 -15.62 -23.57
CA GLY A 208 0.83 -14.46 -24.25
C GLY A 208 1.83 -13.62 -25.07
N THR A 209 1.40 -12.44 -25.54
CA THR A 209 2.22 -11.54 -26.39
C THR A 209 3.19 -10.69 -25.54
N PRO A 210 4.50 -10.66 -25.83
CA PRO A 210 5.51 -9.98 -25.02
C PRO A 210 5.22 -8.49 -24.83
N ARG A 211 5.17 -8.03 -23.57
CA ARG A 211 5.04 -6.61 -23.24
C ARG A 211 6.41 -5.93 -23.28
N THR A 212 6.60 -4.93 -24.15
CA THR A 212 7.87 -4.20 -24.30
C THR A 212 7.73 -2.72 -23.95
N THR A 213 8.71 -2.17 -23.23
CA THR A 213 8.86 -0.73 -22.92
C THR A 213 10.36 -0.41 -22.72
N SER A 214 10.74 0.88 -22.65
CA SER A 214 12.14 1.32 -22.44
C SER A 214 12.72 0.96 -21.07
N GLU A 215 11.87 0.61 -20.10
CA GLU A 215 12.27 0.20 -18.75
C GLU A 215 11.28 -0.83 -18.19
N SER A 216 11.77 -2.03 -17.87
CA SER A 216 10.97 -3.09 -17.25
C SER A 216 11.04 -3.02 -15.73
N ARG A 217 10.46 -1.98 -15.14
CA ARG A 217 10.12 -1.88 -13.71
C ARG A 217 9.24 -0.66 -13.48
N PRO A 218 8.40 -0.64 -12.44
CA PRO A 218 7.86 0.62 -11.95
C PRO A 218 9.02 1.48 -11.43
N LYS A 219 9.15 2.73 -11.89
CA LYS A 219 9.96 3.74 -11.19
C LYS A 219 9.41 3.87 -9.77
N ASN A 220 10.24 3.59 -8.77
CA ASN A 220 9.79 3.51 -7.37
C ASN A 220 10.71 4.31 -6.42
N ALA A 221 10.17 4.62 -5.24
CA ALA A 221 10.88 5.21 -4.12
C ALA A 221 10.57 4.39 -2.87
N TYR A 222 11.57 4.27 -1.98
CA TYR A 222 11.46 3.44 -0.80
C TYR A 222 10.77 4.22 0.32
N VAL A 223 9.72 3.61 0.87
CA VAL A 223 9.06 4.00 2.10
C VAL A 223 8.95 2.76 2.99
N ASN A 224 8.86 2.95 4.30
CA ASN A 224 8.41 1.88 5.17
C ASN A 224 6.91 1.66 4.98
N TYR A 225 6.43 0.47 5.33
CA TYR A 225 5.02 0.25 5.58
C TYR A 225 4.81 0.08 7.07
N ILE A 226 3.78 0.72 7.60
CA ILE A 226 3.32 0.56 8.97
C ILE A 226 1.87 0.07 8.97
N ILE A 227 1.48 -0.70 9.97
CA ILE A 227 0.12 -1.22 10.14
C ILE A 227 -0.49 -0.69 11.43
N LYS A 228 -1.73 -0.22 11.36
CA LYS A 228 -2.46 0.25 12.54
C LYS A 228 -2.74 -0.92 13.48
N THR A 229 -2.39 -0.78 14.76
CA THR A 229 -2.65 -1.77 15.83
C THR A 229 -3.88 -1.47 16.65
#